data_AF-A0A381WJ66-F1
#
_entry.id   AF-A0A381WJ66-F1
#
_cell.length_a   1.000
_cell.length_b   1.000
_cell.length_c   1.000
_cell.angle_alpha   90.00
_cell.angle_beta   90.00
_cell.angle_gamma   90.00
#
_symmetry.space_group_name_H-M   'P 1'
#
loop_
_entity.id
_entity.type
_entity.pdbx_description
1 polymer ?
#
loop_
_entity_poly.entity_id
_entity_poly.type
_entity_poly.pdbx_seq_one_letter_code
_entity_poly.pdbx_strand_id
1 'polypeptide(L)'
;MRTFWRRVLIYTHRWLGIGGSLLFVVWFVSGIVLMYAGMPVLSPEERLSRLPRLDLTRARVSVGEAASRGGVAPGQVRIGMVGDRPVYRFAGSGGWTTVYADTGNALSEFTEDDAMAVVRGFVPEYAATAHYDALLTEPDQWTLQDRSLLPVHRVQLGDEAGSVIYVSTRTAEPVMQTSRRSRRWAYLGAVLHWLYFTPLRVHTTLWIDVVIWLSILGCVLCLSGLVWGLWRLSMTTVYRLRSGTSHSPYAGLMRWHHYGGLVFGLFTFTWVFSGGLSLDPWNWHPPTTPTRVQRQAVTGGTLRLGPLTVPHLRAAQEAIEETFPVRELEALQFRGEP
;
A
#
# COMPACT_ATOMS: atom_id res chain seq x y z
N MET A 1 10.34 -47.63 16.86
CA MET A 1 9.56 -46.54 16.19
C MET A 1 9.04 -45.45 17.13
N ARG A 2 8.36 -45.75 18.26
CA ARG A 2 7.78 -44.72 19.17
C ARG A 2 8.77 -43.71 19.77
N THR A 3 10.03 -44.06 19.97
CA THR A 3 11.06 -43.21 20.59
C THR A 3 11.74 -42.26 19.60
N PHE A 4 11.85 -42.66 18.33
CA PHE A 4 12.48 -41.87 17.26
C PHE A 4 11.66 -40.61 16.94
N TRP A 5 10.36 -40.77 16.65
CA TRP A 5 9.44 -39.68 16.35
C TRP A 5 9.38 -38.61 17.45
N ARG A 6 9.43 -39.04 18.72
CA ARG A 6 9.47 -38.12 19.87
C ARG A 6 10.73 -37.27 19.88
N ARG A 7 11.89 -37.87 19.63
CA ARG A 7 13.18 -37.14 19.59
C ARG A 7 13.18 -36.14 18.45
N VAL A 8 12.77 -36.56 17.25
CA VAL A 8 12.68 -35.68 16.07
C VAL A 8 11.79 -34.49 16.39
N LEU A 9 10.57 -34.70 16.89
CA LEU A 9 9.64 -33.61 17.20
C LEU A 9 10.20 -32.63 18.23
N ILE A 10 10.84 -33.11 19.30
CA ILE A 10 11.44 -32.26 20.34
C ILE A 10 12.60 -31.43 19.78
N TYR A 11 13.54 -32.06 19.05
CA TYR A 11 14.69 -31.35 18.52
C TYR A 11 14.30 -30.37 17.42
N THR A 12 13.40 -30.77 16.53
CA THR A 12 12.85 -29.91 15.48
C THR A 12 12.11 -28.72 16.08
N HIS A 13 11.18 -28.94 17.02
CA HIS A 13 10.46 -27.85 17.68
C HIS A 13 11.41 -26.91 18.45
N ARG A 14 12.44 -27.46 19.13
CA ARG A 14 13.41 -26.65 19.86
C ARG A 14 14.21 -25.74 18.92
N TRP A 15 14.80 -26.28 17.86
CA TRP A 15 15.66 -25.50 16.97
C TRP A 15 14.87 -24.56 16.08
N LEU A 16 13.76 -25.04 15.49
CA LEU A 16 12.85 -24.17 14.77
C LEU A 16 12.22 -23.12 15.69
N GLY A 17 11.96 -23.46 16.96
CA GLY A 17 11.40 -22.55 17.95
C GLY A 17 12.36 -21.43 18.31
N ILE A 18 13.65 -21.73 18.47
CA ILE A 18 14.67 -20.69 18.71
C ILE A 18 14.74 -19.73 17.53
N GLY A 19 14.92 -20.23 16.30
CA GLY A 19 14.99 -19.38 15.11
C GLY A 19 13.68 -18.62 14.83
N GLY A 20 12.56 -19.33 14.90
CA GLY A 20 11.23 -18.78 14.69
C GLY A 20 10.82 -17.77 15.76
N SER A 21 11.27 -17.92 17.01
CA SER A 21 10.96 -16.96 18.08
C SER A 21 11.52 -15.57 17.78
N LEU A 22 12.74 -15.47 17.24
CA LEU A 22 13.32 -14.19 16.84
C LEU A 22 12.49 -13.55 15.71
N LEU A 23 12.14 -14.34 14.69
CA LEU A 23 11.27 -13.89 13.61
C LEU A 23 9.93 -13.37 14.15
N PHE A 24 9.25 -14.14 14.99
CA PHE A 24 7.96 -13.75 15.57
C PHE A 24 8.08 -12.51 16.45
N VAL A 25 9.15 -12.37 17.25
CA VAL A 25 9.38 -11.15 18.05
C VAL A 25 9.53 -9.94 17.14
N VAL A 26 10.38 -10.01 16.11
CA VAL A 26 10.55 -8.92 15.13
C VAL A 26 9.23 -8.62 14.43
N TRP A 27 8.50 -9.65 14.02
CA TRP A 27 7.20 -9.52 13.35
C TRP A 27 6.14 -8.89 14.26
N PHE A 28 6.02 -9.29 15.53
CA PHE A 28 5.08 -8.68 16.48
C PHE A 28 5.44 -7.24 16.82
N VAL A 29 6.72 -6.96 17.11
CA VAL A 29 7.18 -5.60 17.43
C VAL A 29 6.95 -4.66 16.25
N SER A 30 7.27 -5.09 15.03
CA SER A 30 6.95 -4.33 13.81
C SER A 30 5.45 -4.18 13.57
N GLY A 31 4.65 -5.18 13.97
CA GLY A 31 3.19 -5.12 14.03
C GLY A 31 2.66 -4.02 14.94
N ILE A 32 3.24 -3.85 16.13
CA ILE A 32 2.86 -2.76 17.03
C ILE A 32 3.25 -1.42 16.41
N VAL A 33 4.45 -1.31 15.83
CA VAL A 33 4.90 -0.06 15.17
C VAL A 33 3.96 0.32 14.02
N LEU A 34 3.56 -0.62 13.17
CA LEU A 34 2.72 -0.32 12.00
C LEU A 34 1.32 0.18 12.38
N MET A 35 0.79 -0.17 13.55
CA MET A 35 -0.48 0.36 14.05
C MET A 35 -0.43 1.88 14.29
N TYR A 36 0.76 2.44 14.55
CA TYR A 36 0.95 3.87 14.81
C TYR A 36 1.66 4.60 13.67
N ALA A 37 2.46 3.90 12.87
CA ALA A 37 3.23 4.47 11.79
C ALA A 37 3.34 3.48 10.61
N GLY A 38 2.56 3.74 9.56
CA GLY A 38 2.55 2.95 8.33
C GLY A 38 3.65 3.34 7.34
N MET A 39 3.46 2.90 6.09
CA MET A 39 4.25 3.39 4.96
C MET A 39 4.04 4.91 4.79
N PRO A 40 5.07 5.67 4.37
CA PRO A 40 4.87 7.04 3.96
C PRO A 40 3.90 7.07 2.79
N VAL A 41 2.97 8.02 2.83
CA VAL A 41 2.02 8.28 1.75
C VAL A 41 1.81 9.78 1.67
N LEU A 42 1.42 10.27 0.50
CA LEU A 42 0.81 11.59 0.39
C LEU A 42 -0.70 11.38 0.42
N SER A 43 -1.35 11.75 1.52
CA SER A 43 -2.79 11.49 1.64
C SER A 43 -3.60 12.30 0.62
N PRO A 44 -4.76 11.81 0.15
CA PRO A 44 -5.60 12.57 -0.78
C PRO A 44 -5.99 13.95 -0.23
N GLU A 45 -6.24 14.05 1.08
CA GLU A 45 -6.57 15.31 1.74
C GLU A 45 -5.39 16.29 1.74
N GLU A 46 -4.19 15.86 2.15
CA GLU A 46 -2.99 16.68 2.09
C GLU A 46 -2.69 17.13 0.67
N ARG A 47 -2.79 16.21 -0.30
CA ARG A 47 -2.61 16.50 -1.73
C ARG A 47 -3.60 17.58 -2.18
N LEU A 48 -4.90 17.34 -1.98
CA LEU A 48 -5.95 18.28 -2.41
C LEU A 48 -5.81 19.62 -1.71
N SER A 49 -5.52 19.67 -0.41
CA SER A 49 -5.40 20.93 0.35
C SER A 49 -4.33 21.90 -0.20
N ARG A 50 -3.32 21.37 -0.90
CA ARG A 50 -2.17 22.10 -1.45
C ARG A 50 -2.23 22.32 -2.96
N LEU A 51 -3.13 21.64 -3.68
CA LEU A 51 -3.28 21.86 -5.12
C LEU A 51 -3.84 23.25 -5.44
N PRO A 52 -3.52 23.89 -6.56
CA PRO A 52 -4.16 25.16 -6.94
C PRO A 52 -5.68 25.00 -7.09
N ARG A 53 -6.42 26.13 -6.97
CA ARG A 53 -7.86 26.15 -7.27
C ARG A 53 -8.08 25.79 -8.73
N LEU A 54 -9.12 25.03 -9.00
CA LEU A 54 -9.47 24.64 -10.36
C LEU A 54 -9.90 25.89 -11.15
N ASP A 55 -9.32 26.10 -12.32
CA ASP A 55 -9.73 27.18 -13.22
C ASP A 55 -9.98 26.65 -14.63
N LEU A 56 -11.26 26.50 -14.96
CA LEU A 56 -11.72 26.02 -16.26
C LEU A 56 -11.99 27.17 -17.26
N THR A 57 -11.67 28.42 -16.93
CA THR A 57 -11.90 29.57 -17.84
C THR A 57 -11.11 29.44 -19.14
N ARG A 58 -9.91 28.84 -19.08
CA ARG A 58 -9.05 28.57 -20.24
C ARG A 58 -9.38 27.28 -20.98
N ALA A 59 -10.21 26.40 -20.43
CA ALA A 59 -10.61 25.16 -21.11
C ALA A 59 -11.37 25.47 -22.42
N ARG A 60 -11.02 24.77 -23.50
CA ARG A 60 -11.60 24.89 -24.85
C ARG A 60 -11.97 23.53 -25.43
N VAL A 61 -11.24 22.49 -25.06
CA VAL A 61 -11.40 21.12 -25.56
C VAL A 61 -12.26 20.32 -24.58
N SER A 62 -13.23 19.56 -25.12
CA SER A 62 -14.06 18.66 -24.29
C SER A 62 -13.27 17.46 -23.78
N VAL A 63 -13.75 16.80 -22.73
CA VAL A 63 -13.08 15.60 -22.19
C VAL A 63 -13.02 14.48 -23.23
N GLY A 64 -14.11 14.27 -23.98
CA GLY A 64 -14.17 13.27 -25.04
C GLY A 64 -13.18 13.55 -26.17
N GLU A 65 -13.10 14.80 -26.63
CA GLU A 65 -12.15 15.19 -27.67
C GLU A 65 -10.69 15.04 -27.20
N ALA A 66 -10.38 15.46 -25.98
CA ALA A 66 -9.06 15.30 -25.39
C ALA A 66 -8.67 13.83 -25.25
N ALA A 67 -9.59 12.95 -24.84
CA ALA A 67 -9.35 11.52 -24.76
C ALA A 67 -9.08 10.91 -26.15
N SER A 68 -9.84 11.32 -27.17
CA SER A 68 -9.61 10.90 -28.56
C SER A 68 -8.24 11.36 -29.08
N ARG A 69 -7.85 12.62 -28.85
CA ARG A 69 -6.54 13.14 -29.23
C ARG A 69 -5.38 12.46 -28.49
N GLY A 70 -5.60 12.11 -27.22
CA GLY A 70 -4.65 11.33 -26.42
C GLY A 70 -4.63 9.84 -26.76
N GLY A 71 -5.54 9.35 -27.62
CA GLY A 71 -5.62 7.94 -28.00
C GLY A 71 -5.99 7.02 -26.83
N VAL A 72 -6.73 7.51 -25.84
CA VAL A 72 -7.04 6.78 -24.60
C VAL A 72 -8.53 6.45 -24.45
N ALA A 73 -8.81 5.24 -23.96
CA ALA A 73 -10.13 4.83 -23.49
C ALA A 73 -10.10 4.77 -21.95
N PRO A 74 -10.39 5.87 -21.25
CA PRO A 74 -10.23 5.96 -19.80
C PRO A 74 -11.28 5.15 -19.04
N GLY A 75 -10.84 4.49 -17.97
CA GLY A 75 -11.71 4.00 -16.91
C GLY A 75 -11.96 5.02 -15.80
N GLN A 76 -11.12 6.06 -15.73
CA GLN A 76 -11.20 7.15 -14.75
C GLN A 76 -10.75 8.46 -15.40
N VAL A 77 -11.42 9.55 -15.07
CA VAL A 77 -11.08 10.91 -15.52
C VAL A 77 -10.99 11.82 -14.30
N ARG A 78 -9.83 12.47 -14.13
CA ARG A 78 -9.62 13.53 -13.13
C ARG A 78 -9.32 14.83 -13.85
N ILE A 79 -9.99 15.90 -13.45
CA ILE A 79 -9.84 17.25 -13.98
C ILE A 79 -9.17 18.09 -12.91
N GLY A 80 -8.08 18.74 -13.27
CA GLY A 80 -7.27 19.53 -12.35
C GLY A 80 -6.46 20.58 -13.09
N MET A 81 -5.42 21.08 -12.43
CA MET A 81 -4.49 22.05 -13.00
C MET A 81 -3.07 21.49 -13.05
N VAL A 82 -2.27 22.01 -13.98
CA VAL A 82 -0.80 21.94 -13.98
C VAL A 82 -0.32 23.39 -14.18
N GLY A 83 0.26 23.97 -13.13
CA GLY A 83 0.46 25.42 -13.07
C GLY A 83 -0.89 26.15 -13.28
N ASP A 84 -0.91 27.10 -14.22
CA ASP A 84 -2.10 27.90 -14.55
C ASP A 84 -2.92 27.35 -15.72
N ARG A 85 -2.70 26.07 -16.08
CA ARG A 85 -3.35 25.43 -17.23
C ARG A 85 -4.25 24.28 -16.78
N PRO A 86 -5.53 24.25 -17.20
CA PRO A 86 -6.41 23.14 -16.90
C PRO A 86 -6.01 21.89 -17.68
N VAL A 87 -6.09 20.74 -17.03
CA VAL A 87 -5.74 19.43 -17.61
C VAL A 87 -6.79 18.38 -17.31
N TYR A 88 -6.89 17.40 -18.21
CA TYR A 88 -7.60 16.15 -18.01
C TYR A 88 -6.59 15.02 -17.85
N ARG A 89 -6.75 14.24 -16.79
CA ARG A 89 -5.93 13.07 -16.46
C ARG A 89 -6.76 11.82 -16.65
N PHE A 90 -6.32 10.97 -17.56
CA PHE A 90 -7.00 9.76 -17.97
C PHE A 90 -6.26 8.55 -17.43
N ALA A 91 -6.92 7.72 -16.62
CA ALA A 91 -6.39 6.41 -16.25
C ALA A 91 -6.98 5.34 -17.17
N GLY A 92 -6.12 4.63 -17.89
CA GLY A 92 -6.50 3.54 -18.79
C GLY A 92 -5.61 2.31 -18.64
N SER A 93 -5.73 1.36 -19.56
CA SER A 93 -4.92 0.13 -19.57
C SER A 93 -3.41 0.39 -19.73
N GLY A 94 -3.02 1.50 -20.38
CA GLY A 94 -1.62 1.93 -20.53
C GLY A 94 -1.08 2.74 -19.34
N GLY A 95 -1.88 2.96 -18.31
CA GLY A 95 -1.58 3.85 -17.18
C GLY A 95 -2.18 5.24 -17.37
N TRP A 96 -1.54 6.24 -16.77
CA TRP A 96 -2.02 7.62 -16.79
C TRP A 96 -1.55 8.39 -18.04
N THR A 97 -2.45 9.18 -18.61
CA THR A 97 -2.18 10.13 -19.69
C THR A 97 -2.79 11.48 -19.33
N THR A 98 -2.01 12.54 -19.41
CA THR A 98 -2.48 13.91 -19.15
C THR A 98 -2.60 14.67 -20.46
N VAL A 99 -3.71 15.37 -20.66
CA VAL A 99 -4.00 16.19 -21.85
C VAL A 99 -4.44 17.57 -21.38
N TYR A 100 -3.88 18.62 -21.97
CA TYR A 100 -4.27 19.99 -21.65
C TYR A 100 -5.67 20.31 -22.17
N ALA A 101 -6.52 20.88 -21.32
CA ALA A 101 -7.90 21.22 -21.67
C ALA A 101 -8.01 22.49 -22.52
N ASP A 102 -6.96 23.32 -22.57
CA ASP A 102 -6.91 24.55 -23.38
C ASP A 102 -6.54 24.27 -24.86
N THR A 103 -5.58 23.38 -25.12
CA THR A 103 -5.10 23.07 -26.48
C THR A 103 -5.48 21.69 -26.98
N GLY A 104 -5.77 20.74 -26.08
CA GLY A 104 -6.00 19.33 -26.40
C GLY A 104 -4.71 18.55 -26.69
N ASN A 105 -3.53 19.14 -26.45
CA ASN A 105 -2.25 18.46 -26.62
C ASN A 105 -1.95 17.57 -25.40
N ALA A 106 -1.41 16.38 -25.64
CA ALA A 106 -0.91 15.53 -24.57
C ALA A 106 0.30 16.16 -23.89
N LEU A 107 0.45 15.92 -22.59
CA LEU A 107 1.66 16.20 -21.84
C LEU A 107 2.73 15.18 -22.24
N SER A 108 3.56 15.50 -23.23
CA SER A 108 4.61 14.60 -23.75
C SER A 108 5.98 14.83 -23.14
N GLU A 109 6.26 16.06 -22.70
CA GLU A 109 7.52 16.43 -22.04
C GLU A 109 7.18 16.99 -20.66
N PHE A 110 7.67 16.32 -19.63
CA PHE A 110 7.63 16.80 -18.25
C PHE A 110 9.05 16.73 -17.72
N THR A 111 9.68 17.89 -17.60
CA THR A 111 11.10 18.04 -17.35
C THR A 111 11.40 18.18 -15.85
N GLU A 112 12.70 18.19 -15.52
CA GLU A 112 13.17 18.56 -14.18
C GLU A 112 12.64 19.93 -13.74
N ASP A 113 12.69 20.93 -14.61
CA ASP A 113 12.23 22.29 -14.31
C ASP A 113 10.71 22.31 -14.04
N ASP A 114 9.93 21.54 -14.79
CA ASP A 114 8.48 21.40 -14.57
C ASP A 114 8.19 20.74 -13.22
N ALA A 115 8.93 19.67 -12.88
CA ALA A 115 8.81 19.02 -11.58
C ALA A 115 9.16 19.96 -10.43
N MET A 116 10.23 20.74 -10.58
CA MET A 116 10.63 21.76 -9.62
C MET A 116 9.58 22.86 -9.48
N ALA A 117 8.97 23.31 -10.58
CA ALA A 117 7.87 24.28 -10.55
C ALA A 117 6.64 23.73 -9.80
N VAL A 118 6.26 22.47 -10.04
CA VAL A 118 5.18 21.80 -9.32
C VAL A 118 5.48 21.73 -7.82
N VAL A 119 6.69 21.33 -7.42
CA VAL A 119 7.06 21.25 -6.00
C VAL A 119 7.05 22.63 -5.33
N ARG A 120 7.61 23.65 -5.99
CA ARG A 120 7.59 25.03 -5.47
C ARG A 120 6.18 25.58 -5.28
N GLY A 121 5.25 25.22 -6.17
CA GLY A 121 3.84 25.58 -6.02
C GLY A 121 3.12 24.77 -4.92
N PHE A 122 3.49 23.51 -4.75
CA PHE A 122 2.86 22.60 -3.78
C PHE A 122 3.33 22.82 -2.34
N VAL A 123 4.59 23.23 -2.16
CA VAL A 123 5.21 23.54 -0.86
C VAL A 123 6.04 24.83 -0.96
N PRO A 124 5.38 25.99 -1.07
CA PRO A 124 6.06 27.28 -1.26
C PRO A 124 7.03 27.62 -0.11
N GLU A 125 6.76 27.13 1.10
CA GLU A 125 7.62 27.30 2.27
C GLU A 125 9.03 26.68 2.09
N TYR A 126 9.19 25.71 1.19
CA TYR A 126 10.47 25.07 0.87
C TYR A 126 10.98 25.44 -0.53
N ALA A 127 10.37 26.39 -1.22
CA ALA A 127 10.71 26.70 -2.61
C ALA A 127 12.18 27.12 -2.82
N ALA A 128 12.79 27.74 -1.81
CA ALA A 128 14.18 28.22 -1.84
C ALA A 128 15.21 27.14 -1.50
N THR A 129 14.83 26.12 -0.72
CA THR A 129 15.72 25.04 -0.26
C THR A 129 15.54 23.75 -1.07
N ALA A 130 14.42 23.63 -1.78
CA ALA A 130 14.12 22.50 -2.62
C ALA A 130 15.11 22.40 -3.78
N HIS A 131 15.62 21.19 -4.00
CA HIS A 131 16.52 20.87 -5.11
C HIS A 131 16.14 19.53 -5.74
N TYR A 132 16.36 19.45 -7.03
CA TYR A 132 16.16 18.22 -7.79
C TYR A 132 17.18 17.16 -7.38
N ASP A 133 16.76 15.90 -7.43
CA ASP A 133 17.60 14.76 -7.09
C ASP A 133 17.76 13.81 -8.28
N ALA A 134 16.66 13.21 -8.76
CA ALA A 134 16.72 12.24 -9.85
C ALA A 134 15.36 11.97 -10.51
N LEU A 135 15.39 11.46 -11.74
CA LEU A 135 14.25 10.82 -12.38
C LEU A 135 14.30 9.32 -12.10
N LEU A 136 13.26 8.79 -11.48
CA LEU A 136 13.12 7.36 -11.21
C LEU A 136 12.21 6.72 -12.26
N THR A 137 12.79 5.89 -13.13
CA THR A 137 12.07 5.07 -14.10
C THR A 137 11.65 3.73 -13.51
N GLU A 138 12.38 3.25 -12.51
CA GLU A 138 12.09 2.03 -11.75
C GLU A 138 11.62 2.37 -10.33
N PRO A 139 10.77 1.52 -9.72
CA PRO A 139 10.26 1.76 -8.37
C PRO A 139 11.37 1.65 -7.33
N ASP A 140 11.41 2.64 -6.43
CA ASP A 140 12.17 2.58 -5.17
C ASP A 140 11.29 2.05 -4.03
N GLN A 141 11.85 1.96 -2.82
CA GLN A 141 11.16 1.46 -1.62
C GLN A 141 9.79 2.13 -1.35
N TRP A 142 9.61 3.37 -1.78
CA TRP A 142 8.44 4.21 -1.48
C TRP A 142 7.43 4.24 -2.62
N THR A 143 7.86 3.90 -3.84
CA THR A 143 7.03 3.87 -5.05
C THR A 143 6.65 2.46 -5.52
N LEU A 144 6.94 1.42 -4.71
CA LEU A 144 6.60 0.02 -4.98
C LEU A 144 5.10 -0.23 -5.21
N GLN A 145 4.23 0.54 -4.56
CA GLN A 145 2.77 0.34 -4.57
C GLN A 145 2.11 0.92 -5.84
N ASP A 146 2.57 2.08 -6.31
CA ASP A 146 1.93 2.82 -7.42
C ASP A 146 2.80 2.90 -8.67
N ARG A 147 3.20 1.73 -9.19
CA ARG A 147 4.07 1.64 -10.39
C ARG A 147 3.46 2.29 -11.63
N SER A 148 2.13 2.42 -11.70
CA SER A 148 1.43 3.08 -12.82
C SER A 148 1.72 4.58 -12.92
N LEU A 149 2.27 5.18 -11.86
CA LEU A 149 2.64 6.60 -11.81
C LEU A 149 4.11 6.84 -12.20
N LEU A 150 4.90 5.78 -12.42
CA LEU A 150 6.27 5.90 -12.92
C LEU A 150 6.28 6.28 -14.41
N PRO A 151 7.29 7.03 -14.90
CA PRO A 151 8.40 7.61 -14.12
C PRO A 151 8.01 8.74 -13.16
N VAL A 152 8.80 8.95 -12.10
CA VAL A 152 8.61 10.03 -11.13
C VAL A 152 9.89 10.84 -10.94
N HIS A 153 9.79 12.15 -10.90
CA HIS A 153 10.86 13.04 -10.46
C HIS A 153 10.90 13.08 -8.93
N ARG A 154 12.08 12.84 -8.37
CA ARG A 154 12.35 12.95 -6.94
C ARG A 154 12.97 14.31 -6.65
N VAL A 155 12.35 15.05 -5.74
CA VAL A 155 12.78 16.38 -5.31
C VAL A 155 12.96 16.38 -3.79
N GLN A 156 14.12 16.82 -3.33
CA GLN A 156 14.42 16.97 -1.91
C GLN A 156 14.08 18.38 -1.46
N LEU A 157 13.39 18.54 -0.33
CA LEU A 157 12.96 19.86 0.15
C LEU A 157 14.07 20.65 0.85
N GLY A 158 15.16 19.99 1.26
CA GLY A 158 16.28 20.63 1.95
C GLY A 158 15.97 21.06 3.40
N ASP A 159 14.90 20.53 4.00
CA ASP A 159 14.49 20.76 5.39
C ASP A 159 15.22 19.82 6.37
N GLU A 160 15.20 20.16 7.66
CA GLU A 160 15.83 19.33 8.71
C GLU A 160 15.24 17.91 8.78
N ALA A 161 13.95 17.77 8.46
CA ALA A 161 13.27 16.49 8.42
C ALA A 161 13.72 15.61 7.25
N GLY A 162 14.47 16.14 6.27
CA GLY A 162 14.94 15.44 5.09
C GLY A 162 13.77 14.89 4.27
N SER A 163 12.83 15.78 3.99
CA SER A 163 11.60 15.53 3.27
C SER A 163 11.84 15.43 1.77
N VAL A 164 11.12 14.51 1.12
CA VAL A 164 11.25 14.21 -0.30
C VAL A 164 9.85 14.12 -0.90
N ILE A 165 9.63 14.82 -2.01
CA ILE A 165 8.40 14.77 -2.80
C ILE A 165 8.70 14.08 -4.13
N TYR A 166 7.78 13.22 -4.55
CA TYR A 166 7.84 12.55 -5.84
C TYR A 166 6.72 13.10 -6.72
N VAL A 167 7.07 13.56 -7.91
CA VAL A 167 6.15 14.11 -8.90
C VAL A 167 6.09 13.18 -10.11
N SER A 168 4.91 12.68 -10.46
CA SER A 168 4.77 11.79 -11.62
C SER A 168 4.89 12.57 -12.92
N THR A 169 5.66 12.04 -13.87
CA THR A 169 5.73 12.60 -15.24
C THR A 169 4.44 12.41 -16.02
N ARG A 170 3.65 11.40 -15.64
CA ARG A 170 2.41 11.05 -16.33
C ARG A 170 1.24 11.92 -15.90
N THR A 171 1.16 12.27 -14.63
CA THR A 171 0.08 13.10 -14.08
C THR A 171 0.49 14.55 -13.83
N ALA A 172 1.79 14.87 -13.80
CA ALA A 172 2.31 16.17 -13.36
C ALA A 172 1.79 16.56 -11.97
N GLU A 173 1.64 15.58 -11.07
CA GLU A 173 1.17 15.78 -9.70
C GLU A 173 2.17 15.20 -8.70
N PRO A 174 2.28 15.79 -7.50
CA PRO A 174 2.86 15.12 -6.35
C PRO A 174 2.06 13.87 -6.01
N VAL A 175 2.74 12.72 -5.97
CA VAL A 175 2.12 11.39 -5.74
C VAL A 175 2.60 10.72 -4.46
N MET A 176 3.75 11.13 -3.93
CA MET A 176 4.32 10.54 -2.72
C MET A 176 5.13 11.60 -1.97
N GLN A 177 5.07 11.54 -0.64
CA GLN A 177 5.88 12.36 0.25
C GLN A 177 6.49 11.48 1.34
N THR A 178 7.79 11.68 1.62
CA THR A 178 8.48 10.98 2.69
C THR A 178 9.31 11.94 3.52
N SER A 179 9.65 11.57 4.76
CA SER A 179 10.60 12.27 5.63
C SER A 179 11.52 11.25 6.30
N ARG A 180 12.63 11.69 6.92
CA ARG A 180 13.52 10.77 7.67
C ARG A 180 12.78 10.04 8.78
N ARG A 181 11.80 10.68 9.42
CA ARG A 181 10.99 10.06 10.47
C ARG A 181 10.04 9.02 9.88
N SER A 182 9.28 9.34 8.83
CA SER A 182 8.35 8.38 8.24
C SER A 182 9.07 7.17 7.65
N ARG A 183 10.21 7.38 6.97
CA ARG A 183 11.05 6.29 6.45
C ARG A 183 11.56 5.35 7.54
N ARG A 184 12.09 5.88 8.65
CA ARG A 184 12.57 5.07 9.78
C ARG A 184 11.46 4.20 10.38
N TRP A 185 10.30 4.80 10.65
CA TRP A 185 9.19 4.05 11.25
C TRP A 185 8.57 3.05 10.28
N ALA A 186 8.49 3.38 8.99
CA ALA A 186 8.06 2.44 7.96
C ALA A 186 8.99 1.21 7.90
N TYR A 187 10.31 1.41 7.97
CA TYR A 187 11.25 0.30 8.05
C TYR A 187 11.05 -0.57 9.29
N LEU A 188 10.89 0.06 10.46
CA LEU A 188 10.68 -0.66 11.73
C LEU A 188 9.30 -1.33 11.84
N GLY A 189 8.31 -0.84 11.09
CA GLY A 189 6.94 -1.33 11.06
C GLY A 189 6.62 -2.08 9.78
N ALA A 190 5.92 -1.41 8.86
CA ALA A 190 5.37 -2.01 7.65
C ALA A 190 6.37 -2.83 6.81
N VAL A 191 7.61 -2.35 6.62
CA VAL A 191 8.60 -3.05 5.79
C VAL A 191 9.04 -4.37 6.42
N LEU A 192 9.33 -4.37 7.73
CA LEU A 192 9.68 -5.60 8.44
C LEU A 192 8.48 -6.54 8.57
N HIS A 193 7.31 -6.01 8.90
CA HIS A 193 6.13 -6.82 9.18
C HIS A 193 5.58 -7.52 7.93
N TRP A 194 5.58 -6.82 6.78
CA TRP A 194 5.11 -7.36 5.50
C TRP A 194 6.23 -7.87 4.58
N LEU A 195 7.49 -7.77 5.01
CA LEU A 195 8.67 -8.11 4.20
C LEU A 195 8.74 -7.32 2.87
N TYR A 196 8.40 -6.03 2.90
CA TYR A 196 8.34 -5.15 1.72
C TYR A 196 9.71 -4.65 1.24
N PHE A 197 10.78 -5.43 1.41
CA PHE A 197 12.09 -5.03 0.91
C PHE A 197 12.08 -4.95 -0.62
N THR A 198 12.56 -3.86 -1.20
CA THR A 198 12.55 -3.64 -2.66
C THR A 198 13.04 -4.83 -3.49
N PRO A 199 14.20 -5.48 -3.20
CA PRO A 199 14.68 -6.61 -4.01
C PRO A 199 13.71 -7.80 -4.04
N LEU A 200 12.91 -7.98 -2.99
CA LEU A 200 11.90 -9.03 -2.91
C LEU A 200 10.57 -8.56 -3.52
N ARG A 201 10.09 -7.38 -3.11
CA ARG A 201 8.76 -6.88 -3.45
C ARG A 201 8.62 -6.45 -4.91
N VAL A 202 9.72 -6.14 -5.60
CA VAL A 202 9.72 -5.95 -7.05
C VAL A 202 9.17 -7.18 -7.77
N HIS A 203 9.52 -8.38 -7.28
CA HIS A 203 9.04 -9.68 -7.76
C HIS A 203 7.83 -10.16 -6.95
N THR A 204 6.64 -9.63 -7.25
CA THR A 204 5.40 -9.89 -6.49
C THR A 204 5.14 -11.38 -6.24
N THR A 205 5.32 -12.25 -7.25
CA THR A 205 5.10 -13.69 -7.10
C THR A 205 6.05 -14.33 -6.10
N LEU A 206 7.35 -14.00 -6.19
CA LEU A 206 8.35 -14.50 -5.24
C LEU A 206 8.06 -14.02 -3.82
N TRP A 207 7.67 -12.75 -3.66
CA TRP A 207 7.26 -12.22 -2.36
C TRP A 207 6.08 -12.99 -1.78
N ILE A 208 5.02 -13.23 -2.57
CA ILE A 208 3.85 -14.03 -2.14
C ILE A 208 4.29 -15.43 -1.70
N ASP A 209 5.09 -16.12 -2.51
CA ASP A 209 5.58 -17.47 -2.21
C ASP A 209 6.38 -17.51 -0.90
N VAL A 210 7.30 -16.55 -0.70
CA VAL A 210 8.10 -16.44 0.52
C VAL A 210 7.20 -16.28 1.74
N VAL A 211 6.19 -15.41 1.68
CA VAL A 211 5.28 -15.19 2.82
C VAL A 211 4.40 -16.41 3.07
N ILE A 212 3.91 -17.09 2.03
CA ILE A 212 3.13 -18.33 2.14
C ILE A 212 3.98 -19.42 2.82
N TRP A 213 5.19 -19.70 2.33
CA TRP A 213 6.05 -20.72 2.91
C TRP A 213 6.49 -20.41 4.34
N LEU A 214 6.75 -19.13 4.64
CA LEU A 214 7.04 -18.68 5.99
C LEU A 214 5.85 -18.89 6.93
N SER A 215 4.63 -18.64 6.43
CA SER A 215 3.39 -18.87 7.17
C SER A 215 3.14 -20.35 7.42
N ILE A 216 3.36 -21.22 6.42
CA ILE A 216 3.27 -22.68 6.56
C ILE A 216 4.27 -23.18 7.61
N LEU A 217 5.53 -22.72 7.54
CA LEU A 217 6.55 -23.08 8.51
C LEU A 217 6.16 -22.61 9.93
N GLY A 218 5.65 -21.40 10.06
CA GLY A 218 5.12 -20.86 11.33
C GLY A 218 3.95 -21.68 11.88
N CYS A 219 3.03 -22.10 11.03
CA CYS A 219 1.91 -22.97 11.40
C CYS A 219 2.39 -24.35 11.88
N VAL A 220 3.31 -24.99 11.15
CA VAL A 220 3.90 -26.28 11.54
C VAL A 220 4.64 -26.16 12.88
N LEU A 221 5.39 -25.07 13.08
CA LEU A 221 6.06 -24.78 14.35
C LEU A 221 5.03 -24.69 15.49
N CYS A 222 4.02 -23.85 15.35
CA CYS A 222 3.03 -23.64 16.41
C CYS A 222 2.24 -24.92 16.68
N LEU A 223 1.80 -25.63 15.64
CA LEU A 223 1.06 -26.89 15.78
C LEU A 223 1.91 -27.96 16.46
N SER A 224 3.19 -28.10 16.10
CA SER A 224 4.10 -29.04 16.77
C SER A 224 4.24 -28.75 18.27
N GLY A 225 4.33 -27.46 18.64
CA GLY A 225 4.39 -27.02 20.04
C GLY A 225 3.10 -27.25 20.80
N LEU A 226 1.96 -26.96 20.18
CA LEU A 226 0.62 -27.19 20.74
C LEU A 226 0.36 -28.67 20.98
N VAL A 227 0.61 -29.52 19.98
CA VAL A 227 0.43 -30.97 20.09
C VAL A 227 1.33 -31.54 21.20
N TRP A 228 2.59 -31.11 21.26
CA TRP A 228 3.50 -31.56 22.32
C TRP A 228 3.09 -31.05 23.70
N GLY A 229 2.71 -29.77 23.81
CA GLY A 229 2.29 -29.16 25.06
C GLY A 229 1.04 -29.83 25.60
N LEU A 230 0.01 -30.02 24.77
CA LEU A 230 -1.22 -30.70 25.15
C LEU A 230 -0.97 -32.15 25.55
N TRP A 231 -0.07 -32.85 24.85
CA TRP A 231 0.26 -34.22 25.20
C TRP A 231 1.00 -34.35 26.55
N ARG A 232 1.77 -33.32 26.93
CA ARG A 232 2.48 -33.26 28.22
C ARG A 232 1.66 -32.59 29.32
N LEU A 233 0.51 -32.03 28.99
CA LEU A 233 -0.43 -31.49 29.96
C LEU A 233 -1.27 -32.63 30.54
N SER A 234 -1.28 -32.75 31.86
CA SER A 234 -2.13 -33.70 32.56
C SER A 234 -3.30 -32.98 33.22
N MET A 235 -4.52 -33.50 33.03
CA MET A 235 -5.72 -32.98 33.71
C MET A 235 -5.71 -33.25 35.22
N THR A 236 -4.85 -34.16 35.68
CA THR A 236 -4.60 -34.44 37.09
C THR A 236 -3.16 -34.04 37.45
N THR A 237 -2.88 -33.79 38.73
CA THR A 237 -1.53 -33.37 39.16
C THR A 237 -0.59 -34.57 39.29
N VAL A 238 -0.34 -35.25 38.16
CA VAL A 238 0.46 -36.49 38.10
C VAL A 238 1.95 -36.22 38.25
N TYR A 239 2.42 -35.02 37.88
CA TYR A 239 3.84 -34.69 37.91
C TYR A 239 4.25 -34.17 39.29
N ARG A 240 5.22 -34.84 39.92
CA ARG A 240 5.83 -34.39 41.18
C ARG A 240 7.08 -33.57 40.87
N LEU A 241 7.05 -32.29 41.20
CA LEU A 241 8.19 -31.38 41.13
C LEU A 241 8.66 -31.00 42.53
N ARG A 242 9.85 -30.39 42.60
CA ARG A 242 10.44 -29.92 43.87
C ARG A 242 9.56 -28.91 44.61
N SER A 243 8.62 -28.26 43.91
CA SER A 243 7.64 -27.29 44.41
C SER A 243 6.24 -27.88 44.71
N GLY A 244 6.04 -29.19 44.60
CA GLY A 244 4.75 -29.86 44.78
C GLY A 244 4.22 -30.57 43.53
N THR A 245 2.96 -31.02 43.58
CA THR A 245 2.28 -31.70 42.48
C THR A 245 1.82 -30.70 41.40
N SER A 246 1.93 -31.06 40.13
CA SER A 246 1.70 -30.16 38.99
C SER A 246 1.01 -30.88 37.83
N HIS A 247 0.23 -30.12 37.07
CA HIS A 247 -0.39 -30.53 35.80
C HIS A 247 0.62 -30.55 34.64
N SER A 248 1.74 -29.86 34.78
CA SER A 248 2.84 -29.83 33.81
C SER A 248 4.10 -30.46 34.38
N PRO A 249 4.89 -31.19 33.57
CA PRO A 249 6.16 -31.80 33.98
C PRO A 249 7.31 -30.79 34.10
N TYR A 250 7.08 -29.50 33.85
CA TYR A 250 8.11 -28.46 33.79
C TYR A 250 8.02 -27.52 35.00
N ALA A 251 9.17 -26.98 35.45
CA ALA A 251 9.29 -25.98 36.51
C ALA A 251 9.99 -24.70 36.00
N GLY A 252 9.87 -23.61 36.76
CA GLY A 252 10.54 -22.33 36.47
C GLY A 252 10.15 -21.75 35.11
N LEU A 253 11.13 -21.26 34.34
CA LEU A 253 10.91 -20.69 33.00
C LEU A 253 10.28 -21.68 32.01
N MET A 254 10.58 -22.97 32.13
CA MET A 254 10.01 -23.99 31.23
C MET A 254 8.52 -24.22 31.51
N ARG A 255 8.06 -23.98 32.74
CA ARG A 255 6.63 -23.97 33.06
C ARG A 255 5.92 -22.80 32.37
N TRP A 256 6.51 -21.60 32.42
CA TRP A 256 5.98 -20.43 31.73
C TRP A 256 5.99 -20.59 30.22
N HIS A 257 7.07 -21.12 29.65
CA HIS A 257 7.12 -21.45 28.23
C HIS A 257 6.05 -22.48 27.84
N HIS A 258 5.79 -23.48 28.69
CA HIS A 258 4.77 -24.50 28.40
C HIS A 258 3.34 -23.93 28.40
N TYR A 259 2.91 -23.26 29.48
CA TYR A 259 1.56 -22.68 29.56
C TYR A 259 1.40 -21.48 28.62
N GLY A 260 2.38 -20.58 28.60
CA GLY A 260 2.39 -19.45 27.69
C GLY A 260 2.41 -19.91 26.23
N GLY A 261 3.21 -20.93 25.90
CA GLY A 261 3.24 -21.52 24.56
C GLY A 261 1.92 -22.16 24.14
N LEU A 262 1.15 -22.75 25.06
CA LEU A 262 -0.19 -23.26 24.75
C LEU A 262 -1.18 -22.14 24.41
N VAL A 263 -1.18 -21.05 25.18
CA VAL A 263 -2.08 -19.92 24.95
C VAL A 263 -1.62 -19.10 23.74
N PHE A 264 -0.42 -18.53 23.79
CA PHE A 264 0.13 -17.69 22.72
C PHE A 264 0.37 -18.49 21.44
N GLY A 265 0.74 -19.77 21.52
CA GLY A 265 0.90 -20.61 20.33
C GLY A 265 -0.40 -20.83 19.58
N LEU A 266 -1.55 -20.89 20.26
CA LEU A 266 -2.86 -20.97 19.61
C LEU A 266 -3.22 -19.67 18.90
N PHE A 267 -3.01 -18.53 19.56
CA PHE A 267 -3.22 -17.20 18.94
C PHE A 267 -2.28 -16.98 17.75
N THR A 268 -0.99 -17.27 17.89
CA THR A 268 -0.03 -17.16 16.80
C THR A 268 -0.36 -18.11 15.65
N PHE A 269 -0.75 -19.36 15.94
CA PHE A 269 -1.18 -20.31 14.91
C PHE A 269 -2.37 -19.76 14.11
N THR A 270 -3.45 -19.37 14.79
CA THR A 270 -4.66 -18.88 14.13
C THR A 270 -4.40 -17.60 13.34
N TRP A 271 -3.59 -16.69 13.88
CA TRP A 271 -3.20 -15.47 13.18
C TRP A 271 -2.37 -15.74 11.93
N VAL A 272 -1.28 -16.51 12.05
CA VAL A 272 -0.39 -16.84 10.92
C VAL A 272 -1.14 -17.63 9.85
N PHE A 273 -1.99 -18.58 10.26
CA PHE A 273 -2.83 -19.33 9.34
C PHE A 273 -3.79 -18.40 8.58
N SER A 274 -4.48 -17.50 9.28
CA SER A 274 -5.36 -16.51 8.66
C SER A 274 -4.61 -15.58 7.71
N GLY A 275 -3.42 -15.10 8.10
CA GLY A 275 -2.56 -14.25 7.26
C GLY A 275 -2.11 -14.98 5.99
N GLY A 276 -1.66 -16.23 6.12
CA GLY A 276 -1.27 -17.06 4.97
C GLY A 276 -2.42 -17.29 4.00
N LEU A 277 -3.64 -17.54 4.49
CA LEU A 277 -4.84 -17.71 3.65
C LEU A 277 -5.27 -16.42 2.93
N SER A 278 -5.01 -15.25 3.55
CA SER A 278 -5.35 -13.93 2.97
C SER A 278 -4.57 -13.59 1.71
N LEU A 279 -3.44 -14.26 1.47
CA LEU A 279 -2.61 -14.11 0.27
C LEU A 279 -3.09 -14.96 -0.93
N ASP A 280 -4.26 -15.60 -0.80
CA ASP A 280 -4.83 -16.48 -1.82
C ASP A 280 -3.86 -17.58 -2.29
N PRO A 281 -3.36 -18.44 -1.37
CA PRO A 281 -2.39 -19.46 -1.71
C PRO A 281 -2.97 -20.39 -2.79
N TRP A 282 -2.29 -20.45 -3.93
CA TRP A 282 -2.68 -21.25 -5.10
C TRP A 282 -4.06 -20.95 -5.68
N ASN A 283 -4.57 -19.72 -5.53
CA ASN A 283 -5.89 -19.29 -6.01
C ASN A 283 -7.04 -20.14 -5.47
N TRP A 284 -6.99 -20.46 -4.17
CA TRP A 284 -7.96 -21.35 -3.52
C TRP A 284 -9.37 -20.74 -3.39
N HIS A 285 -9.51 -19.41 -3.49
CA HIS A 285 -10.81 -18.73 -3.44
C HIS A 285 -11.04 -17.82 -4.65
N PRO A 286 -12.32 -17.57 -5.04
CA PRO A 286 -12.61 -16.61 -6.08
C PRO A 286 -12.19 -15.19 -5.68
N PRO A 287 -11.72 -14.35 -6.62
CA PRO A 287 -11.31 -12.98 -6.33
C PRO A 287 -12.43 -12.14 -5.70
N THR A 288 -12.09 -11.32 -4.70
CA THR A 288 -13.03 -10.38 -4.05
C THR A 288 -13.19 -9.06 -4.80
N THR A 289 -12.33 -8.79 -5.79
CA THR A 289 -12.42 -7.61 -6.65
C THR A 289 -13.63 -7.71 -7.57
N PRO A 290 -14.44 -6.64 -7.71
CA PRO A 290 -15.57 -6.63 -8.64
C PRO A 290 -15.17 -7.06 -10.05
N THR A 291 -15.87 -8.06 -10.58
CA THR A 291 -15.69 -8.51 -11.95
C THR A 291 -15.98 -7.38 -12.93
N ARG A 292 -15.47 -7.48 -14.17
CA ARG A 292 -15.79 -6.52 -15.23
C ARG A 292 -17.30 -6.37 -15.43
N VAL A 293 -18.05 -7.47 -15.38
CA VAL A 293 -19.51 -7.47 -15.53
C VAL A 293 -20.19 -6.75 -14.37
N GLN A 294 -19.78 -7.02 -13.12
CA GLN A 294 -20.33 -6.32 -11.95
C GLN A 294 -20.04 -4.82 -11.98
N ARG A 295 -18.81 -4.42 -12.35
CA ARG A 295 -18.49 -2.99 -12.54
C ARG A 295 -19.36 -2.37 -13.62
N GLN A 296 -19.50 -3.02 -14.77
CA GLN A 296 -20.34 -2.55 -15.87
C GLN A 296 -21.82 -2.45 -15.49
N ALA A 297 -22.33 -3.34 -14.62
CA ALA A 297 -23.70 -3.27 -14.14
C ALA A 297 -23.94 -2.01 -13.29
N VAL A 298 -22.95 -1.60 -12.48
CA VAL A 298 -23.02 -0.38 -11.66
C VAL A 298 -22.78 0.87 -12.50
N THR A 299 -21.75 0.87 -13.34
CA THR A 299 -21.40 2.03 -14.18
C THR A 299 -22.34 2.18 -15.38
N GLY A 300 -23.08 1.15 -15.77
CA GLY A 300 -23.86 1.13 -17.01
C GLY A 300 -23.03 1.01 -18.28
N GLY A 301 -21.77 0.54 -18.18
CA GLY A 301 -20.89 0.30 -19.32
C GLY A 301 -19.59 1.10 -19.29
N THR A 302 -19.06 1.40 -20.48
CA THR A 302 -17.88 2.26 -20.66
C THR A 302 -18.19 3.70 -20.27
N LEU A 303 -17.18 4.41 -19.76
CA LEU A 303 -17.32 5.82 -19.37
C LEU A 303 -17.71 6.67 -20.59
N ARG A 304 -18.84 7.37 -20.49
CA ARG A 304 -19.39 8.24 -21.52
C ARG A 304 -18.78 9.62 -21.37
N LEU A 305 -17.85 9.94 -22.26
CA LEU A 305 -17.15 11.22 -22.24
C LEU A 305 -17.90 12.34 -22.95
N GLY A 306 -18.87 11.99 -23.81
CA GLY A 306 -19.65 12.98 -24.59
C GLY A 306 -20.37 14.02 -23.74
N PRO A 307 -21.06 13.64 -22.64
CA PRO A 307 -21.71 14.60 -21.76
C PRO A 307 -20.74 15.48 -20.95
N LEU A 308 -19.46 15.13 -20.84
CA LEU A 308 -18.44 15.87 -20.10
C LEU A 308 -17.88 17.03 -20.95
N THR A 309 -18.77 17.98 -21.26
CA THR A 309 -18.45 19.19 -22.02
C THR A 309 -17.86 20.27 -21.11
N VAL A 310 -17.09 21.21 -21.68
CA VAL A 310 -16.54 22.34 -20.91
C VAL A 310 -17.63 23.16 -20.19
N PRO A 311 -18.76 23.51 -20.84
CA PRO A 311 -19.87 24.18 -20.14
C PRO A 311 -20.42 23.39 -18.95
N HIS A 312 -20.59 22.06 -19.08
CA HIS A 312 -21.06 21.24 -17.96
C HIS A 312 -20.05 21.17 -16.82
N LEU A 313 -18.76 21.06 -17.10
CA LEU A 313 -17.72 21.07 -16.07
C LEU A 313 -17.66 22.41 -15.33
N ARG A 314 -17.84 23.54 -16.04
CA ARG A 314 -17.93 24.86 -15.41
C ARG A 314 -19.16 25.01 -14.54
N ALA A 315 -20.33 24.58 -15.03
CA ALA A 315 -21.56 24.59 -14.24
C ALA A 315 -21.44 23.73 -12.97
N ALA A 316 -20.80 22.55 -13.08
CA ALA A 316 -20.53 21.70 -11.93
C ALA A 316 -19.54 22.34 -10.94
N GLN A 317 -18.49 22.99 -11.43
CA GLN A 317 -17.57 23.76 -10.59
C GLN A 317 -18.32 24.87 -9.84
N GLU A 318 -19.09 25.70 -10.55
CA GLU A 318 -19.85 26.82 -9.96
C GLU A 318 -20.82 26.34 -8.88
N ALA A 319 -21.53 25.23 -9.11
CA ALA A 319 -22.47 24.67 -8.14
C ALA A 319 -21.80 24.16 -6.84
N ILE A 320 -20.52 23.75 -6.90
CA ILE A 320 -19.78 23.22 -5.74
C ILE A 320 -18.97 24.33 -5.04
N GLU A 321 -18.49 25.32 -5.80
CA GLU A 321 -17.64 26.41 -5.30
C GLU A 321 -18.31 27.22 -4.18
N GLU A 322 -19.65 27.25 -4.12
CA GLU A 322 -20.42 27.85 -3.02
C GLU A 322 -20.18 27.17 -1.66
N THR A 323 -19.79 25.88 -1.66
CA THR A 323 -19.57 25.09 -0.43
C THR A 323 -18.09 25.06 -0.03
N PHE A 324 -17.18 24.85 -0.98
CA PHE A 324 -15.74 24.80 -0.74
C PHE A 324 -14.94 25.10 -2.03
N PRO A 325 -13.69 25.58 -1.92
CA PRO A 325 -12.86 25.83 -3.09
C PRO A 325 -12.56 24.55 -3.86
N VAL A 326 -13.07 24.44 -5.09
CA VAL A 326 -12.85 23.28 -5.94
C VAL A 326 -11.40 23.29 -6.44
N ARG A 327 -10.69 22.19 -6.23
CA ARG A 327 -9.29 22.01 -6.69
C ARG A 327 -9.14 20.89 -7.71
N GLU A 328 -10.07 19.94 -7.69
CA GLU A 328 -10.11 18.78 -8.58
C GLU A 328 -11.56 18.32 -8.74
N LEU A 329 -11.91 17.86 -9.94
CA LEU A 329 -13.15 17.15 -10.21
C LEU A 329 -12.82 15.74 -10.69
N GLU A 330 -13.53 14.74 -10.19
CA GLU A 330 -13.45 13.36 -10.68
C GLU A 330 -14.78 13.00 -11.33
N ALA A 331 -14.74 12.52 -12.58
CA ALA A 331 -15.95 12.10 -13.28
C ALA A 331 -16.33 10.68 -12.86
N LEU A 332 -17.56 10.51 -12.38
CA LEU A 332 -18.10 9.23 -11.92
C LEU A 332 -19.34 8.89 -12.74
N GLN A 333 -19.38 7.69 -13.31
CA GLN A 333 -20.55 7.21 -14.02
C GLN A 333 -21.36 6.23 -13.19
N PHE A 334 -22.65 6.52 -13.03
CA PHE A 334 -23.60 5.63 -12.38
C PHE A 334 -24.72 5.28 -13.35
N ARG A 335 -24.89 3.98 -13.62
CA ARG A 335 -25.94 3.43 -14.51
C ARG A 335 -26.02 4.09 -15.89
N GLY A 336 -24.87 4.49 -16.45
CA GLY A 336 -24.77 5.05 -17.80
C GLY A 336 -24.88 6.59 -17.87
N GLU A 337 -25.02 7.26 -16.72
CA GLU A 337 -25.03 8.71 -16.59
C GLU A 337 -23.74 9.18 -15.90
N PRO A 338 -22.89 9.98 -16.57
CA PRO A 338 -21.58 10.43 -16.08
C PRO A 338 -21.63 11.72 -15.24
#